data_AF-A0A833ZYI1-F1
#
_entry.id   AF-A0A833ZYI1-F1
#
_cell.length_a   1.000
_cell.length_b   1.000
_cell.length_c   1.000
_cell.angle_alpha   90.00
_cell.angle_beta   90.00
_cell.angle_gamma   90.00
#
_symmetry.space_group_name_H-M   'P 1'
#
loop_
_entity.id
_entity.type
_entity.pdbx_description
1 polymer ?
#
loop_
_entity_poly.entity_id
_entity_poly.type
_entity_poly.pdbx_seq_one_letter_code
_entity_poly.pdbx_strand_id
1 'polypeptide(L)'
;MCFAQRHVLTYMEDAVCQLLENKEDISQYGVARFFTEYFNSVCQGTHILFREFSFIQATPHNRASFLRAFWRCFRTVGKNGGEKMETQKNVISSLQNSDQVFSLYHSDVSLW
;
A
#
# COMPACT_ATOMS: atom_id res chain seq x y z
N MET A 1 18.01 -0.01 17.65
CA MET A 1 16.81 0.73 17.20
C MET A 1 15.88 -0.23 16.49
N CYS A 2 14.65 -0.40 16.97
CA CYS A 2 13.70 -1.40 16.50
C CYS A 2 13.13 -1.01 15.12
N PHE A 3 13.03 -1.96 14.18
CA PHE A 3 12.47 -1.78 12.84
C PHE A 3 11.09 -1.09 12.84
N ALA A 4 10.30 -1.30 13.90
CA ALA A 4 8.96 -0.72 14.07
C ALA A 4 8.93 0.82 14.15
N GLN A 5 9.96 1.47 14.71
CA GLN A 5 9.98 2.93 14.86
C GLN A 5 10.10 3.66 13.51
N ARG A 6 10.82 3.07 12.54
CA ARG A 6 11.07 3.70 11.24
C ARG A 6 9.80 3.80 10.39
N HIS A 7 8.91 2.81 10.48
CA HIS A 7 7.69 2.80 9.67
C HIS A 7 6.64 3.80 10.18
N VAL A 8 6.57 4.03 11.49
CA VAL A 8 5.68 5.05 12.07
C VAL A 8 6.09 6.45 11.62
N LEU A 9 7.40 6.74 11.59
CA LEU A 9 7.90 8.03 11.10
C LEU A 9 7.55 8.26 9.63
N THR A 10 7.67 7.23 8.77
CA THR A 10 7.23 7.33 7.36
C THR A 10 5.78 7.79 7.22
N TYR A 11 4.88 7.26 8.06
CA TYR A 11 3.47 7.64 8.02
C TYR A 11 3.20 9.02 8.63
N MET A 12 3.94 9.40 9.68
CA MET A 12 3.82 10.74 10.26
C MET A 12 4.32 11.82 9.30
N GLU A 13 5.48 11.63 8.68
CA GLU A 13 6.04 12.55 7.69
C GLU A 13 5.09 12.71 6.50
N ASP A 14 4.59 11.59 5.97
CA ASP A 14 3.65 11.62 4.86
C ASP A 14 2.32 12.31 5.20
N ALA A 15 1.74 11.99 6.36
CA ALA A 15 0.51 12.64 6.82
C ALA A 15 0.69 14.16 6.95
N VAL A 16 1.82 14.60 7.49
CA VAL A 16 2.13 16.04 7.60
C VAL A 16 2.33 16.66 6.22
N CYS A 17 3.05 16.03 5.29
CA CYS A 17 3.18 16.55 3.92
C CYS A 17 1.81 16.72 3.25
N GLN A 18 0.96 15.69 3.30
CA GLN A 18 -0.38 15.76 2.73
C GLN A 18 -1.26 16.82 3.39
N LEU A 19 -1.16 16.98 4.72
CA LEU A 19 -1.85 18.04 5.45
C LEU A 19 -1.41 19.43 4.97
N LEU A 20 -0.11 19.61 4.76
CA LEU A 20 0.47 20.89 4.36
C LEU A 20 0.17 21.23 2.90
N GLU A 21 0.06 20.23 2.04
CA GLU A 21 -0.28 20.36 0.61
C GLU A 21 -1.77 20.67 0.40
N ASN A 22 -2.65 20.17 1.28
CA ASN A 22 -4.12 20.29 1.13
C ASN A 22 -4.77 21.14 2.24
N LYS A 23 -4.05 22.15 2.75
CA LYS A 23 -4.49 22.97 3.91
C LYS A 23 -5.86 23.61 3.73
N GLU A 24 -6.18 24.05 2.51
CA GLU A 24 -7.43 24.74 2.20
C GLU A 24 -8.64 23.81 2.37
N ASP A 25 -8.57 22.58 1.86
CA ASP A 25 -9.61 21.57 2.03
C ASP A 25 -9.72 21.10 3.48
N ILE A 26 -8.58 20.90 4.16
CA ILE A 26 -8.55 20.36 5.53
C ILE A 26 -9.03 21.38 6.57
N SER A 27 -8.92 22.68 6.28
CA SER A 27 -9.44 23.74 7.15
C SER A 27 -10.94 23.60 7.45
N GLN A 28 -11.69 22.93 6.57
CA GLN A 28 -13.13 22.69 6.73
C GLN A 28 -13.46 21.49 7.62
N TYR A 29 -12.60 20.47 7.66
CA TYR A 29 -12.85 19.19 8.34
C TYR A 29 -12.09 19.05 9.67
N GLY A 30 -11.03 19.85 9.85
CA GLY A 30 -10.21 19.89 11.04
C GLY A 30 -9.03 18.90 11.02
N VAL A 31 -7.91 19.34 11.59
CA VAL A 31 -6.64 18.59 11.62
C VAL A 31 -6.77 17.22 12.29
N ALA A 32 -7.51 17.13 13.39
CA ALA A 32 -7.72 15.87 14.10
C ALA A 32 -8.45 14.83 13.24
N ARG A 33 -9.44 15.26 12.48
CA ARG A 33 -10.20 14.40 11.57
C ARG A 33 -9.32 13.92 10.41
N PHE A 34 -8.52 14.82 9.83
CA PHE A 34 -7.56 14.45 8.78
C PHE A 34 -6.62 13.32 9.25
N PHE A 35 -5.97 13.46 10.41
CA PHE A 35 -5.08 12.41 10.91
C PHE A 35 -5.83 11.11 11.21
N THR A 36 -7.06 11.21 11.73
CA THR A 36 -7.92 10.04 11.98
C THR A 36 -8.20 9.29 10.68
N GLU A 37 -8.60 9.99 9.61
CA GLU A 37 -8.89 9.39 8.30
C GLU A 37 -7.62 8.84 7.64
N TYR A 38 -6.50 9.57 7.71
CA TYR A 38 -5.21 9.10 7.21
C TYR A 38 -4.79 7.79 7.87
N PHE A 39 -4.73 7.72 9.21
CA PHE A 39 -4.29 6.51 9.89
C PHE A 39 -5.31 5.37 9.78
N ASN A 40 -6.61 5.66 9.66
CA ASN A 40 -7.60 4.65 9.31
C ASN A 40 -7.33 4.05 7.92
N SER A 41 -6.94 4.87 6.93
CA SER A 41 -6.58 4.39 5.60
C SER A 41 -5.32 3.51 5.63
N VAL A 42 -4.34 3.83 6.49
CA VAL A 42 -3.14 2.99 6.71
C VAL A 42 -3.55 1.65 7.31
N CYS A 43 -4.38 1.64 8.35
CA CYS A 43 -4.88 0.41 8.97
C CYS A 43 -5.66 -0.47 7.97
N GLN A 44 -6.44 0.15 7.08
CA GLN A 44 -7.23 -0.54 6.06
C GLN A 44 -6.40 -0.95 4.82
N GLY A 45 -5.19 -0.40 4.66
CA GLY A 45 -4.33 -0.62 3.50
C GLY A 45 -4.78 0.10 2.23
N THR A 46 -5.57 1.18 2.35
CA THR A 46 -6.06 1.98 1.21
C THR A 46 -5.21 3.22 0.95
N HIS A 47 -4.33 3.59 1.89
CA HIS A 47 -3.36 4.69 1.79
C HIS A 47 -2.38 4.59 0.62
N ILE A 48 -2.33 3.44 -0.06
CA ILE A 48 -1.50 3.16 -1.24
C ILE A 48 -2.07 3.71 -2.55
N LEU A 49 -3.33 4.17 -2.57
CA LEU A 49 -4.00 4.62 -3.78
C LEU A 49 -3.50 6.01 -4.18
N PHE A 50 -3.26 6.22 -5.48
CA PHE A 50 -2.75 7.49 -6.04
C PHE A 50 -1.41 7.94 -5.44
N ARG A 51 -0.53 6.98 -5.16
CA ARG A 51 0.80 7.23 -4.58
C ARG A 51 1.89 6.86 -5.56
N GLU A 52 2.99 7.60 -5.46
CA GLU A 52 4.23 7.30 -6.18
C GLU A 52 4.80 5.94 -5.75
N PHE A 53 5.48 5.27 -6.69
CA PHE A 53 6.06 3.94 -6.44
C PHE A 53 7.10 3.94 -5.29
N SER A 54 7.82 5.05 -5.12
CA SER A 54 8.76 5.25 -4.01
C SER A 54 8.07 5.11 -2.64
N PHE A 55 6.86 5.64 -2.49
CA PHE A 55 6.07 5.49 -1.27
C PHE A 55 5.61 4.04 -1.07
N ILE A 56 5.21 3.36 -2.15
CA ILE A 56 4.82 1.95 -2.10
C ILE A 56 5.98 1.07 -1.60
N GLN A 57 7.20 1.35 -2.03
CA GLN A 57 8.38 0.60 -1.60
C GLN A 57 8.86 0.95 -0.18
N ALA A 58 8.45 2.07 0.40
CA ALA A 58 9.02 2.59 1.65
C ALA A 58 8.82 1.67 2.87
N THR A 59 7.73 0.89 2.93
CA THR A 59 7.47 -0.01 4.07
C THR A 59 6.94 -1.38 3.63
N PRO A 60 7.16 -2.46 4.43
CA PRO A 60 6.55 -3.76 4.17
C PRO A 60 5.03 -3.71 4.06
N HIS A 61 4.38 -2.92 4.91
CA HIS A 61 2.93 -2.77 4.92
C HIS A 61 2.41 -2.08 3.66
N ASN A 62 3.13 -1.09 3.14
CA ASN A 62 2.77 -0.41 1.88
C ASN A 62 2.83 -1.39 0.70
N ARG A 63 3.89 -2.18 0.61
CA ARG A 63 4.04 -3.21 -0.44
C ARG A 63 2.93 -4.25 -0.37
N ALA A 64 2.63 -4.76 0.83
CA ALA A 64 1.56 -5.74 1.03
C ALA A 64 0.17 -5.17 0.68
N SER A 65 -0.09 -3.93 1.09
CA SER A 65 -1.34 -3.22 0.79
C SER A 65 -1.51 -2.99 -0.71
N PHE A 66 -0.45 -2.56 -1.39
CA PHE A 66 -0.45 -2.40 -2.84
C PHE A 66 -0.71 -3.70 -3.58
N LEU A 67 0.01 -4.78 -3.23
CA LEU A 67 -0.22 -6.10 -3.83
C LEU A 67 -1.66 -6.55 -3.62
N ARG A 68 -2.22 -6.39 -2.42
CA ARG A 68 -3.62 -6.73 -2.13
C ARG A 68 -4.59 -5.98 -3.03
N ALA A 69 -4.43 -4.66 -3.17
CA ALA A 69 -5.27 -3.84 -4.03
C ALA A 69 -5.10 -4.21 -5.51
N PHE A 70 -3.86 -4.38 -5.97
CA PHE A 70 -3.51 -4.82 -7.31
C PHE A 70 -4.19 -6.15 -7.65
N TRP A 71 -4.01 -7.18 -6.82
CA TRP A 71 -4.63 -8.49 -7.01
C TRP A 71 -6.16 -8.43 -7.01
N ARG A 72 -6.78 -7.60 -6.17
CA ARG A 72 -8.23 -7.41 -6.15
C ARG A 72 -8.74 -6.85 -7.48
N CYS A 73 -8.03 -5.87 -8.05
CA CYS A 73 -8.34 -5.32 -9.37
C CYS A 73 -8.13 -6.38 -10.46
N PHE A 74 -7.01 -7.11 -10.43
CA PHE A 74 -6.70 -8.15 -11.43
C PHE A 74 -7.67 -9.32 -11.41
N ARG A 75 -8.10 -9.82 -10.24
CA ARG A 75 -9.12 -10.88 -10.16
C ARG A 75 -10.45 -10.42 -10.76
N THR A 76 -10.76 -9.14 -10.62
CA THR A 76 -11.99 -8.55 -11.18
C THR A 76 -11.89 -8.44 -12.72
N VAL A 77 -10.71 -8.09 -13.25
CA VAL A 77 -10.47 -7.96 -14.70
C VAL A 77 -10.28 -9.32 -15.39
N GLY A 78 -9.57 -10.26 -14.76
CA GLY A 78 -9.26 -11.59 -15.30
C GLY A 78 -10.46 -12.55 -15.40
N LYS A 79 -11.58 -12.23 -14.75
CA LYS A 79 -12.87 -12.91 -15.01
C LYS A 79 -13.42 -12.66 -16.42
N ASN A 80 -12.88 -11.67 -17.15
CA ASN A 80 -13.39 -11.25 -18.47
C ASN A 80 -12.40 -11.44 -19.63
N GLY A 81 -11.24 -12.06 -19.42
CA GLY A 81 -10.26 -12.27 -20.50
C GLY A 81 -8.98 -12.91 -19.98
N GLY A 82 -8.68 -14.11 -20.48
CA GLY A 82 -7.43 -14.79 -20.22
C GLY A 82 -6.23 -14.00 -20.75
N GLU A 83 -5.10 -14.19 -20.06
CA GLU A 83 -3.74 -13.75 -20.40
C GLU A 83 -3.34 -12.32 -19.99
N LYS A 84 -2.48 -12.25 -18.95
CA LYS A 84 -1.08 -11.75 -19.03
C LYS A 84 -0.37 -11.91 -17.69
N MET A 85 0.23 -13.08 -17.49
CA MET A 85 1.05 -13.44 -16.31
C MET A 85 2.44 -12.78 -16.32
N GLU A 86 2.91 -12.25 -17.46
CA GLU A 86 4.28 -11.76 -17.62
C GLU A 86 4.50 -10.34 -17.05
N THR A 87 3.55 -9.42 -17.25
CA THR A 87 3.61 -8.06 -16.64
C THR A 87 3.55 -8.12 -15.12
N GLN A 88 2.92 -9.17 -14.55
CA GLN A 88 2.77 -9.37 -13.10
C GLN A 88 4.11 -9.75 -12.45
N LYS A 89 4.95 -10.55 -13.12
CA LYS A 89 6.26 -10.97 -12.59
C LYS A 89 7.17 -9.78 -12.31
N ASN A 90 7.17 -8.77 -13.17
CA ASN A 90 8.03 -7.58 -13.02
C ASN A 90 7.58 -6.67 -11.87
N VAL A 91 6.27 -6.54 -11.66
CA VAL A 91 5.71 -5.78 -10.52
C VAL A 91 5.98 -6.52 -9.22
N ILE A 92 5.81 -7.84 -9.21
CA ILE A 92 6.05 -8.67 -8.02
C ILE A 92 7.56 -8.69 -7.69
N SER A 93 8.43 -8.87 -8.68
CA SER A 93 9.89 -8.92 -8.48
C SER A 93 10.45 -7.59 -7.97
N SER A 94 9.93 -6.45 -8.46
CA SER A 94 10.34 -5.13 -7.97
C SER A 94 9.89 -4.82 -6.53
N LEU A 95 8.95 -5.60 -5.99
CA LEU A 95 8.48 -5.52 -4.60
C LEU A 95 9.06 -6.61 -3.69
N GLN A 96 9.71 -7.63 -4.25
CA GLN A 96 10.19 -8.84 -3.55
C GLN A 96 11.55 -8.72 -2.88
N ASN A 97 12.30 -7.62 -3.04
CA ASN A 97 13.60 -7.40 -2.37
C ASN A 97 13.50 -7.14 -0.84
N SER A 98 12.51 -7.72 -0.16
CA SER A 98 12.30 -7.58 1.28
C SER A 98 11.58 -8.82 1.86
N ASP A 99 12.28 -9.96 1.85
CA ASP A 99 12.34 -11.07 2.82
C ASP A 99 11.13 -11.60 3.62
N GLN A 100 9.87 -11.15 3.47
CA GLN A 100 8.76 -11.75 4.23
C GLN A 100 7.47 -12.00 3.46
N VAL A 101 7.28 -11.41 2.28
CA VAL A 101 6.02 -11.51 1.54
C VAL A 101 5.78 -12.93 1.00
N PHE A 102 6.82 -13.70 0.67
CA PHE A 102 6.64 -15.02 0.04
C PHE A 102 6.05 -16.08 0.99
N SER A 103 6.34 -16.00 2.29
CA SER A 103 5.93 -17.02 3.28
C SER A 103 4.42 -17.03 3.58
N LEU A 104 3.74 -15.88 3.47
CA LEU A 104 2.31 -15.75 3.75
C LEU A 104 1.42 -16.12 2.55
N TYR A 105 1.99 -16.15 1.35
CA TYR A 105 1.23 -16.46 0.13
C TYR A 105 1.37 -17.90 -0.32
N HIS A 106 2.41 -18.63 0.15
CA HIS A 106 2.60 -20.02 -0.28
C HIS A 106 1.54 -20.99 0.28
N SER A 107 0.84 -20.64 1.35
CA SER A 107 -0.24 -21.44 1.94
C SER A 107 -1.57 -21.39 1.17
N ASP A 108 -1.70 -20.52 0.16
CA ASP A 108 -2.93 -20.39 -0.66
C ASP A 108 -2.73 -20.81 -2.13
N VAL A 109 -1.52 -21.22 -2.50
CA VAL A 109 -1.21 -21.71 -3.87
C VAL A 109 -1.57 -23.19 -4.04
N SER A 110 -1.97 -23.88 -2.97
CA SER A 110 -2.31 -25.31 -3.00
C SER A 110 -3.69 -25.64 -3.59
N LEU A 111 -4.42 -24.65 -4.11
CA LEU A 111 -5.79 -24.80 -4.65
C LEU A 111 -5.96 -24.26 -6.08
N TRP A 112 -4.89 -24.23 -6.88
CA TRP A 112 -4.97 -23.95 -8.32
C TRP A 112 -4.19 -24.97 -9.13
#